data_AF-A0A661WEY1-F1
#
_entry.id   AF-A0A661WEY1-F1
#
_cell.length_a   1.000
_cell.length_b   1.000
_cell.length_c   1.000
_cell.angle_alpha   90.00
_cell.angle_beta   90.00
_cell.angle_gamma   90.00
#
_symmetry.space_group_name_H-M   'P 1'
#
loop_
_entity.id
_entity.type
_entity.pdbx_description
1 polymer ?
#
loop_
_entity_poly.entity_id
_entity_poly.type
_entity_poly.pdbx_seq_one_letter_code
_entity_poly.pdbx_strand_id
1 'polypeptide(L)'
;MTKKSKKVTPFFVTLLGFIALTLMIFNAVRFVTALIQWHLIVDFMSLPMPLYIASTGLLWALSWFLVYLGIELSEKWTPFAVLGVSFSYIAYYWIDRFLFQSAAGRDNTKFAVVMTFVFSLFIIIALALPKSRAYFDEIIERDERN
;
A
#
# COMPACT_ATOMS: atom_id res chain seq x y z
N MET A 1 18.79 -0.63 -31.46
CA MET A 1 17.64 -0.11 -30.70
C MET A 1 16.50 -1.12 -30.78
N THR A 2 16.41 -2.03 -29.80
CA THR A 2 15.33 -3.02 -29.74
C THR A 2 14.02 -2.32 -29.38
N LYS A 3 13.03 -2.45 -30.27
CA LYS A 3 11.69 -1.90 -30.10
C LYS A 3 11.08 -2.59 -28.87
N LYS A 4 11.08 -1.93 -27.71
CA LYS A 4 10.40 -2.41 -26.50
C LYS A 4 8.91 -2.53 -26.86
N SER A 5 8.46 -3.74 -27.18
CA SER A 5 7.04 -4.06 -27.33
C SER A 5 6.31 -3.51 -26.10
N LYS A 6 5.27 -2.70 -26.30
CA LYS A 6 4.50 -2.11 -25.21
C LYS A 6 3.79 -3.25 -24.48
N LYS A 7 4.38 -3.72 -23.38
CA LYS A 7 3.84 -4.82 -22.57
C LYS A 7 2.45 -4.40 -22.08
N VAL A 8 1.44 -5.20 -22.39
CA VAL A 8 0.08 -4.96 -21.92
C VAL A 8 -0.01 -5.45 -20.48
N THR A 9 -0.11 -4.52 -19.53
CA THR A 9 -0.33 -4.85 -18.12
C THR A 9 -1.77 -5.36 -17.93
N PRO A 10 -1.97 -6.50 -17.26
CA PRO A 10 -3.32 -7.00 -16.97
C PRO A 10 -4.12 -5.99 -16.15
N PHE A 11 -5.43 -5.91 -16.41
CA PHE A 11 -6.32 -4.95 -15.73
C PHE A 11 -6.18 -4.96 -14.20
N PHE A 12 -6.17 -6.14 -13.57
CA PHE A 12 -6.03 -6.27 -12.12
C PHE A 12 -4.66 -5.82 -11.59
N VAL A 13 -3.59 -6.00 -12.36
CA VAL A 13 -2.25 -5.52 -12.02
C VAL A 13 -2.20 -3.99 -12.11
N THR A 14 -2.79 -3.42 -13.15
CA THR A 14 -2.95 -1.96 -13.30
C THR A 14 -3.78 -1.39 -12.15
N LEU A 15 -4.86 -2.06 -11.76
CA LEU A 15 -5.69 -1.64 -10.63
C LEU A 15 -4.92 -1.70 -9.29
N LEU A 16 -4.11 -2.74 -9.07
CA LEU A 16 -3.20 -2.79 -7.91
C LEU A 16 -2.22 -1.62 -7.91
N GLY A 17 -1.67 -1.26 -9.07
CA GLY A 17 -0.80 -0.09 -9.24
C GLY A 17 -1.52 1.21 -8.88
N PHE A 18 -2.75 1.41 -9.36
CA PHE A 18 -3.56 2.58 -8.99
C PHE A 18 -3.86 2.63 -7.49
N ILE A 19 -4.23 1.51 -6.87
CA ILE A 19 -4.48 1.44 -5.43
C ILE A 19 -3.20 1.80 -4.65
N ALA A 20 -2.05 1.24 -5.03
CA ALA A 20 -0.77 1.57 -4.41
C ALA A 20 -0.45 3.06 -4.54
N LEU A 21 -0.69 3.65 -5.73
CA LEU A 21 -0.48 5.08 -5.95
C LEU A 21 -1.40 5.95 -5.09
N THR A 22 -2.69 5.59 -4.99
CA THR A 22 -3.64 6.30 -4.11
C THR A 22 -3.22 6.21 -2.65
N LEU A 23 -2.80 5.04 -2.18
CA LEU A 23 -2.33 4.85 -0.81
C LEU A 23 -1.01 5.60 -0.56
N MET A 24 -0.11 5.65 -1.53
CA MET A 24 1.10 6.47 -1.45
C MET A 24 0.75 7.94 -1.26
N ILE A 25 -0.12 8.49 -2.13
CA ILE A 25 -0.54 9.90 -2.06
C ILE A 25 -1.22 10.19 -0.71
N PHE A 26 -2.12 9.32 -0.27
CA PHE A 26 -2.82 9.46 1.01
C PHE A 26 -1.83 9.53 2.19
N ASN A 27 -0.85 8.63 2.23
CA ASN A 27 0.14 8.61 3.32
C ASN A 27 1.15 9.77 3.21
N ALA A 28 1.46 10.23 1.99
CA ALA A 28 2.29 11.43 1.77
C ALA A 28 1.58 12.69 2.26
N VAL A 29 0.29 12.85 1.95
CA VAL A 29 -0.55 13.94 2.47
C VAL A 29 -0.57 13.88 3.99
N ARG A 30 -0.81 12.70 4.58
CA ARG A 30 -0.76 12.50 6.04
C ARG A 30 0.58 12.95 6.64
N PHE A 31 1.71 12.60 6.03
CA PHE A 31 3.04 13.03 6.47
C PHE A 31 3.19 14.55 6.43
N VAL A 32 2.86 15.17 5.29
CA VAL A 32 2.96 16.62 5.11
C VAL A 32 2.03 17.36 6.07
N THR A 33 0.80 16.89 6.26
CA THR A 33 -0.13 17.47 7.23
C THR A 33 0.41 17.38 8.65
N ALA A 34 1.05 16.27 9.03
CA ALA A 34 1.66 16.14 10.36
C ALA A 34 2.81 17.14 10.59
N LEU A 35 3.59 17.45 9.55
CA LEU A 35 4.64 18.48 9.63
C LEU A 35 4.07 19.90 9.71
N ILE A 36 3.06 20.22 8.89
CA ILE A 36 2.45 21.55 8.87
C ILE A 36 1.67 21.82 10.16
N GLN A 37 0.90 20.85 10.63
CA GLN A 37 0.03 20.95 11.81
C GLN A 37 0.73 20.45 13.08
N TRP A 38 2.07 20.46 13.12
CA TRP A 38 2.83 19.87 14.21
C TRP A 38 2.42 20.43 15.58
N HIS A 39 2.34 21.75 15.71
CA HIS A 39 1.94 22.42 16.94
C HIS A 39 0.52 22.06 17.36
N LEU A 40 -0.43 22.04 16.41
CA LEU A 40 -1.80 21.63 16.67
C LEU A 40 -1.86 20.19 17.23
N ILE A 41 -1.08 19.27 16.67
CA ILE A 41 -1.05 17.89 17.17
C ILE A 41 -0.47 17.83 18.59
N VAL A 42 0.57 18.62 18.90
CA VAL A 42 1.13 18.70 20.26
C VAL A 42 0.11 19.25 21.27
N ASP A 43 -0.69 20.23 20.88
CA ASP A 43 -1.65 20.88 21.77
C ASP A 43 -2.85 19.97 22.10
N PHE A 44 -3.27 19.13 21.15
CA PHE A 44 -4.45 18.27 21.28
C PHE A 44 -4.13 16.79 21.57
N MET A 45 -2.89 16.35 21.38
CA MET A 45 -2.46 14.97 21.60
C MET A 45 -1.11 14.95 22.34
N SER A 46 -1.00 14.12 23.38
CA SER A 46 0.25 13.97 24.12
C SER A 46 1.39 13.47 23.22
N LEU A 47 2.60 14.02 23.41
CA LEU A 47 3.83 13.45 22.86
C LEU A 47 3.92 11.96 23.23
N PRO A 48 4.30 11.05 22.30
CA PRO A 48 5.07 11.26 21.05
C PRO A 48 4.24 11.31 19.74
N MET A 49 2.97 11.70 19.81
CA MET A 49 2.03 11.51 18.70
C MET A 49 2.38 12.21 17.36
N PRO A 50 2.87 13.46 17.31
CA PRO A 50 3.23 14.10 16.03
C PRO A 50 4.32 13.34 15.27
N LEU A 51 5.38 12.93 15.99
CA LEU A 51 6.49 12.17 15.40
C LEU A 51 6.03 10.81 14.90
N TYR A 52 5.15 10.14 15.64
CA TYR A 52 4.53 8.89 15.20
C TYR A 52 3.76 9.07 13.90
N ILE A 53 2.85 10.05 13.82
CA ILE A 53 2.01 10.26 12.63
C ILE A 53 2.88 10.59 11.41
N ALA A 54 3.91 11.43 11.59
CA ALA A 54 4.83 11.80 10.53
C ALA A 54 5.67 10.59 10.06
N SER A 55 6.36 9.90 10.97
CA SER A 55 7.23 8.77 10.63
C SER A 55 6.47 7.62 9.96
N THR A 56 5.30 7.26 10.49
CA THR A 56 4.45 6.23 9.88
C THR A 56 3.86 6.68 8.53
N GLY A 57 3.47 7.94 8.39
CA GLY A 57 3.02 8.51 7.11
C GLY A 57 4.11 8.40 6.04
N LEU A 58 5.35 8.77 6.37
CA LEU A 58 6.49 8.67 5.48
C LEU A 58 6.81 7.22 5.12
N LEU A 59 6.90 6.33 6.12
CA LEU A 59 7.18 4.90 5.93
C LEU A 59 6.21 4.26 4.94
N TRP A 60 4.91 4.51 5.12
CA TRP A 60 3.88 3.93 4.27
C TRP A 60 3.84 4.58 2.89
N ALA A 61 4.06 5.89 2.79
CA ALA A 61 4.19 6.55 1.49
C ALA A 61 5.30 5.93 0.65
N LEU A 62 6.49 5.74 1.25
CA LEU A 62 7.64 5.12 0.57
C LEU A 62 7.37 3.65 0.22
N SER A 63 6.77 2.88 1.13
CA SER A 63 6.46 1.47 0.89
C SER A 63 5.50 1.29 -0.28
N TRP A 64 4.42 2.09 -0.34
CA TRP A 64 3.48 2.06 -1.45
C TRP A 64 4.06 2.62 -2.75
N PHE A 65 4.96 3.60 -2.66
CA PHE A 65 5.71 4.08 -3.82
C PHE A 65 6.59 2.99 -4.43
N LEU A 66 7.32 2.24 -3.59
CA LEU A 66 8.12 1.11 -4.05
C LEU A 66 7.24 0.04 -4.71
N VAL A 67 6.09 -0.30 -4.12
CA VAL A 67 5.15 -1.24 -4.76
C VAL A 67 4.69 -0.74 -6.13
N TYR A 68 4.33 0.53 -6.24
CA TYR A 68 3.94 1.14 -7.52
C TYR A 68 5.07 1.07 -8.56
N LEU A 69 6.29 1.43 -8.17
CA LEU A 69 7.45 1.34 -9.05
C LEU A 69 7.75 -0.10 -9.46
N GLY A 70 7.63 -1.07 -8.56
CA GLY A 70 7.81 -2.49 -8.88
C GLY A 70 6.82 -2.94 -9.96
N ILE A 71 5.56 -2.52 -9.85
CA ILE A 71 4.53 -2.80 -10.87
C ILE A 71 4.87 -2.12 -12.21
N GLU A 72 5.17 -0.82 -12.19
CA GLU A 72 5.44 -0.04 -13.42
C GLU A 72 6.71 -0.52 -14.14
N LEU A 73 7.77 -0.80 -13.37
CA LEU A 73 9.04 -1.31 -13.88
C LEU A 73 9.00 -2.81 -14.20
N SER A 74 7.90 -3.49 -13.83
CA SER A 74 7.73 -4.93 -14.04
C SER A 74 8.86 -5.73 -13.38
N GLU A 75 9.08 -5.50 -12.09
CA GLU A 75 10.15 -6.13 -11.29
C GLU A 75 9.73 -7.47 -10.68
N LYS A 76 10.66 -8.43 -10.54
CA LYS A 76 10.36 -9.79 -10.07
C LYS A 76 9.93 -9.88 -8.60
N TRP A 77 10.35 -8.93 -7.78
CA TRP A 77 10.02 -8.89 -6.34
C TRP A 77 8.63 -8.30 -6.07
N THR A 78 7.99 -7.70 -7.08
CA THR A 78 6.70 -7.01 -6.98
C THR A 78 5.58 -7.82 -6.34
N PRO A 79 5.28 -9.08 -6.74
CA PRO A 79 4.18 -9.83 -6.14
C PRO A 79 4.38 -10.05 -4.62
N PHE A 80 5.63 -10.29 -4.20
CA PHE A 80 5.96 -10.43 -2.78
C PHE A 80 5.83 -9.11 -2.03
N ALA A 81 6.25 -7.99 -2.63
CA ALA A 81 6.08 -6.68 -2.02
C ALA A 81 4.61 -6.27 -1.93
N VAL A 82 3.78 -6.52 -2.95
CA VAL A 82 2.33 -6.26 -2.88
C VAL A 82 1.73 -7.00 -1.68
N LEU A 83 2.00 -8.30 -1.52
CA LEU A 83 1.50 -9.07 -0.38
C LEU A 83 2.04 -8.55 0.94
N GLY A 84 3.37 -8.46 1.07
CA GLY A 84 4.04 -8.07 2.30
C GLY A 84 3.62 -6.69 2.80
N VAL A 85 3.65 -5.69 1.92
CA VAL A 85 3.24 -4.32 2.25
C VAL A 85 1.76 -4.25 2.57
N SER A 86 0.89 -4.91 1.79
CA SER A 86 -0.56 -4.85 2.04
C SER A 86 -0.95 -5.47 3.38
N PHE A 87 -0.44 -6.67 3.70
CA PHE A 87 -0.76 -7.32 4.97
C PHE A 87 -0.13 -6.59 6.16
N SER A 88 1.07 -6.03 6.00
CA SER A 88 1.68 -5.17 7.01
C SER A 88 0.85 -3.91 7.24
N TYR A 89 0.32 -3.29 6.18
CA TYR A 89 -0.55 -2.12 6.25
C TYR A 89 -1.87 -2.42 6.95
N ILE A 90 -2.48 -3.58 6.66
CA ILE A 90 -3.69 -4.06 7.34
C ILE A 90 -3.44 -4.27 8.83
N ALA A 91 -2.35 -4.97 9.18
CA ALA A 91 -1.99 -5.21 10.58
C ALA A 91 -1.76 -3.88 11.31
N TYR A 92 -1.01 -2.97 10.69
CA TYR A 92 -0.79 -1.63 11.18
C TYR A 92 -2.10 -0.86 11.40
N TYR A 93 -3.04 -0.89 10.45
CA TYR A 93 -4.33 -0.23 10.60
C TYR A 93 -5.10 -0.71 11.84
N TRP A 94 -5.12 -2.03 12.07
CA TRP A 94 -5.81 -2.59 13.23
C TRP A 94 -5.10 -2.25 14.55
N ILE A 95 -3.77 -2.28 14.56
CA ILE A 95 -2.97 -1.82 15.72
C ILE A 95 -3.29 -0.35 16.02
N ASP A 96 -3.24 0.52 15.02
CA ASP A 96 -3.57 1.96 15.15
C ASP A 96 -4.98 2.16 15.70
N ARG A 97 -5.94 1.42 15.15
CA ARG A 97 -7.34 1.48 15.54
C ARG A 97 -7.57 1.05 16.99
N PHE A 98 -6.88 0.02 17.47
CA PHE A 98 -7.06 -0.43 18.85
C PHE A 98 -6.32 0.45 19.86
N LEU A 99 -5.14 0.97 19.52
CA LEU A 99 -4.31 1.75 20.43
C LEU A 99 -4.68 3.23 20.48
N PHE A 100 -4.97 3.87 19.35
CA PHE A 100 -5.09 5.32 19.27
C PHE A 100 -6.51 5.84 19.01
N GLN A 101 -7.41 5.04 18.43
CA GLN A 101 -8.78 5.50 18.19
C GLN A 101 -9.65 5.39 19.45
N SER A 102 -10.38 6.47 19.74
CA SER A 102 -11.38 6.50 20.82
C SER A 102 -12.53 5.53 20.55
N ALA A 103 -13.30 5.18 21.59
CA ALA A 103 -14.47 4.32 21.46
C ALA A 103 -15.48 4.86 20.44
N ALA A 104 -15.74 6.17 20.45
CA ALA A 104 -16.60 6.83 19.46
C ALA A 104 -16.02 6.74 18.02
N GLY A 105 -14.70 6.85 17.86
CA GLY A 105 -14.03 6.67 16.57
C GLY A 105 -14.07 5.23 16.05
N ARG A 106 -14.44 4.25 16.89
CA ARG A 106 -14.53 2.82 16.54
C ARG A 106 -15.93 2.34 16.20
N ASP A 107 -16.92 3.22 16.10
CA ASP A 107 -18.32 2.81 15.87
C ASP A 107 -18.50 2.04 14.54
N ASN A 108 -17.71 2.37 13.52
CA ASN A 108 -17.73 1.69 12.22
C ASN A 108 -16.94 0.35 12.17
N THR A 109 -16.72 -0.34 13.29
CA THR A 109 -15.87 -1.55 13.32
C THR A 109 -16.39 -2.67 12.43
N LYS A 110 -17.70 -2.91 12.39
CA LYS A 110 -18.29 -3.94 11.51
C LYS A 110 -17.94 -3.68 10.03
N PHE A 111 -18.08 -2.43 9.60
CA PHE A 111 -17.71 -2.02 8.24
C PHE A 111 -16.21 -2.19 7.98
N ALA A 112 -15.35 -1.78 8.93
CA ALA A 112 -13.91 -1.92 8.81
C ALA A 112 -13.45 -3.38 8.66
N VAL A 113 -14.06 -4.32 9.40
CA VAL A 113 -13.79 -5.77 9.26
C VAL A 113 -14.15 -6.25 7.86
N VAL A 114 -15.35 -5.93 7.39
CA VAL A 114 -15.81 -6.35 6.05
C VAL A 114 -14.89 -5.80 4.97
N MET A 115 -14.56 -4.51 5.02
CA MET A 115 -13.65 -3.90 4.04
C MET A 115 -12.24 -4.49 4.08
N THR A 116 -11.72 -4.79 5.28
CA THR A 116 -10.43 -5.48 5.42
C THR A 116 -10.45 -6.82 4.71
N PHE A 117 -11.53 -7.61 4.89
CA PHE A 117 -11.67 -8.90 4.24
C PHE A 117 -11.80 -8.77 2.71
N VAL A 118 -12.61 -7.81 2.24
CA VAL A 118 -12.79 -7.53 0.81
C VAL A 118 -11.46 -7.16 0.15
N PHE A 119 -10.68 -6.24 0.74
CA PHE A 119 -9.39 -5.84 0.18
C PHE A 119 -8.36 -6.98 0.24
N SER A 120 -8.31 -7.74 1.33
CA SER A 120 -7.41 -8.90 1.44
C SER A 120 -7.71 -9.93 0.36
N LEU A 121 -9.00 -10.26 0.18
CA LEU A 121 -9.44 -11.21 -0.84
C LEU A 121 -9.15 -10.67 -2.24
N PHE A 122 -9.40 -9.38 -2.48
CA PHE A 122 -9.07 -8.72 -3.75
C PHE A 122 -7.59 -8.84 -4.07
N ILE A 123 -6.68 -8.57 -3.12
CA ILE A 123 -5.23 -8.69 -3.33
C ILE A 123 -4.85 -10.13 -3.70
N ILE A 124 -5.36 -11.11 -2.94
CA ILE A 124 -5.09 -12.53 -3.19
C ILE A 124 -5.59 -12.94 -4.58
N ILE A 125 -6.83 -12.59 -4.94
CA ILE A 125 -7.42 -12.92 -6.24
C ILE A 125 -6.67 -12.21 -7.36
N ALA A 126 -6.38 -10.92 -7.22
CA ALA A 126 -5.68 -10.13 -8.23
C ALA A 126 -4.31 -10.73 -8.58
N LEU A 127 -3.59 -11.27 -7.60
CA LEU A 127 -2.32 -11.97 -7.80
C LEU A 127 -2.49 -13.44 -8.23
N ALA A 128 -3.58 -14.10 -7.85
CA ALA A 128 -3.84 -15.50 -8.20
C ALA A 128 -4.39 -15.69 -9.62
N LEU A 129 -4.98 -14.66 -10.23
CA LEU A 129 -5.57 -14.74 -11.56
C LEU A 129 -4.54 -15.16 -12.63
N PRO A 130 -4.90 -16.04 -13.59
CA PRO A 130 -3.96 -16.59 -14.57
C PRO A 130 -3.21 -15.54 -15.37
N LYS A 131 -3.89 -14.45 -15.76
CA LYS A 131 -3.28 -13.35 -16.52
C LYS A 131 -2.25 -12.58 -15.70
N SER A 132 -2.49 -12.38 -14.40
CA SER A 132 -1.56 -11.71 -13.50
C SER A 132 -0.35 -12.60 -13.22
N ARG A 133 -0.57 -13.90 -12.97
CA ARG A 133 0.51 -14.87 -12.81
C ARG A 133 1.40 -14.93 -14.04
N ALA A 134 0.82 -15.15 -15.22
CA ALA A 134 1.57 -15.17 -16.47
C ALA A 134 2.39 -13.89 -16.70
N TYR A 135 1.85 -12.72 -16.32
CA TYR A 135 2.59 -11.46 -16.40
C TYR A 135 3.82 -11.43 -15.47
N PHE A 136 3.69 -11.90 -14.22
CA PHE A 136 4.80 -11.95 -13.27
C PHE A 136 5.78 -13.10 -13.56
N ASP A 137 5.31 -14.24 -14.03
CA ASP A 137 6.15 -15.37 -14.43
C ASP A 137 7.05 -14.98 -15.62
N GLU A 138 6.50 -14.30 -16.62
CA GLU A 138 7.29 -13.78 -17.75
C GLU A 138 8.35 -12.76 -17.31
N ILE A 139 8.07 -11.98 -16.25
CA ILE A 139 9.04 -11.05 -15.66
C ILE A 139 10.19 -11.82 -15.00
N ILE A 140 9.86 -12.84 -14.20
CA ILE A 140 10.84 -13.68 -13.50
C ILE A 140 11.74 -14.38 -14.51
N GLU A 141 11.16 -15.04 -15.52
CA GLU A 141 11.92 -15.71 -16.58
C GLU A 141 12.81 -14.74 -17.39
N ARG A 142 12.37 -13.50 -17.60
CA ARG A 142 13.19 -12.49 -18.29
C ARG A 142 14.41 -12.12 -17.47
N ASP A 143 14.24 -11.96 -16.16
CA ASP A 143 15.31 -11.57 -15.27
C ASP A 143 16.35 -12.70 -15.11
N GLU A 144 15.92 -13.96 -15.05
CA GLU A 144 16.82 -15.12 -15.00
C GLU A 144 17.67 -15.33 -16.27
N ARG A 145 17.24 -14.75 -17.41
CA ARG A 145 17.96 -14.83 -18.69
C ARG A 145 19.02 -13.72 -18.89
N ASN A 146 19.03 -12.68 -18.06
CA ASN A 146 19.99 -11.58 -18.15
C ASN A 146 21.09 -11.71 -17.11
#